data_AF-A0A2V9QZC7-F1
#
_entry.id   AF-A0A2V9QZC7-F1
#
_cell.length_a   1.000
_cell.length_b   1.000
_cell.length_c   1.000
_cell.angle_alpha   90.00
_cell.angle_beta   90.00
_cell.angle_gamma   90.00
#
_symmetry.space_group_name_H-M   'P 1'
#
loop_
_entity.id
_entity.type
_entity.pdbx_description
1 polymer ?
#
loop_
_entity_poly.entity_id
_entity_poly.type
_entity_poly.pdbx_seq_one_letter_code
_entity_poly.pdbx_strand_id
1 'polypeptide(L)'
;MVLYADFASDGHPESFRVLRSLGLGLDEKAVEAVRQWRFQPETRYGKTVRGTTLVPVSFCLPADARLETTSRVNAKGGGEIFRVSPGNGVIPPRVVSRVGPTYTQQARDAHRQGTVVLYVEVTQEGQTQNVQVLQSVGMGLDESAVESIRQWKFHPATKDGKPVTVMMVVEVNFSLPPHN
;
A
#
# COMPACT_ATOMS: atom_id res chain seq x y z
N MET A 1 -3.98 -1.61 8.50
CA MET A 1 -3.78 -2.97 7.99
C MET A 1 -3.84 -2.90 6.47
N VAL A 2 -3.14 -3.77 5.74
CA VAL A 2 -3.23 -3.85 4.27
C VAL A 2 -3.58 -5.28 3.89
N LEU A 3 -4.59 -5.45 3.06
CA LEU A 3 -4.97 -6.74 2.50
C LEU A 3 -5.23 -6.63 1.01
N TYR A 4 -4.94 -7.69 0.27
CA TYR A 4 -5.52 -7.92 -1.04
C TYR A 4 -6.95 -8.43 -0.91
N ALA A 5 -7.82 -7.94 -1.79
CA ALA A 5 -9.09 -8.55 -2.05
C ALA A 5 -9.25 -8.78 -3.56
N ASP A 6 -9.67 -9.99 -3.93
CA ASP A 6 -10.12 -10.32 -5.28
C ASP A 6 -11.62 -10.10 -5.36
N PHE A 7 -12.08 -9.42 -6.41
CA PHE A 7 -13.48 -9.11 -6.61
C PHE A 7 -14.04 -9.83 -7.83
N ALA A 8 -15.20 -10.45 -7.63
CA ALA A 8 -16.04 -10.95 -8.69
C ALA A 8 -16.53 -9.82 -9.61
N SER A 9 -16.98 -10.20 -10.80
CA SER A 9 -17.55 -9.28 -11.79
C SER A 9 -18.86 -8.60 -11.34
N ASP A 10 -19.40 -8.96 -10.17
CA ASP A 10 -20.59 -8.34 -9.58
C ASP A 10 -20.26 -7.35 -8.45
N GLY A 11 -18.96 -7.19 -8.14
CA GLY A 11 -18.42 -6.31 -7.11
C GLY A 11 -18.28 -6.95 -5.73
N HIS A 12 -18.61 -8.24 -5.56
CA HIS A 12 -18.40 -8.95 -4.30
C HIS A 12 -16.95 -9.43 -4.17
N PRO A 13 -16.32 -9.28 -2.99
CA PRO A 13 -15.02 -9.85 -2.75
C PRO A 13 -15.10 -11.37 -2.56
N GLU A 14 -14.32 -12.13 -3.34
CA GLU A 14 -14.26 -13.60 -3.33
C GLU A 14 -13.10 -14.15 -2.47
N SER A 15 -11.97 -13.45 -2.44
CA SER A 15 -10.72 -13.92 -1.84
C SER A 15 -9.99 -12.79 -1.12
N PHE A 16 -9.27 -13.12 -0.03
CA PHE A 16 -8.53 -12.13 0.77
C PHE A 16 -7.16 -12.65 1.17
N ARG A 17 -6.15 -11.77 1.12
CA ARG A 17 -4.81 -12.04 1.65
C ARG A 17 -4.29 -10.85 2.44
N VAL A 18 -4.04 -11.03 3.74
CA VAL A 18 -3.43 -9.99 4.57
C VAL A 18 -1.96 -9.84 4.18
N LEU A 19 -1.57 -8.63 3.76
CA LEU A 19 -0.19 -8.26 3.45
C LEU A 19 0.54 -7.64 4.64
N ARG A 20 -0.18 -6.88 5.46
CA ARG A 20 0.37 -6.24 6.67
C ARG A 20 -0.67 -6.23 7.79
N SER A 21 -0.45 -7.09 8.79
CA SER A 21 -1.23 -7.16 10.04
C SER A 21 -0.93 -5.98 10.97
N LEU A 22 -1.85 -5.71 11.90
CA LEU A 22 -1.59 -4.80 13.03
C LEU A 22 -1.02 -5.52 14.25
N GLY A 23 -0.94 -6.85 14.25
CA GLY A 23 -0.42 -7.65 15.37
C GLY A 23 -1.33 -7.68 16.60
N LEU A 24 -2.61 -7.31 16.44
CA LEU A 24 -3.59 -7.18 17.53
C LEU A 24 -4.71 -8.23 17.46
N GLY A 25 -4.57 -9.27 16.62
CA GLY A 25 -5.64 -10.25 16.37
C GLY A 25 -6.85 -9.67 15.61
N LEU A 26 -6.74 -8.45 15.09
CA LEU A 26 -7.81 -7.75 14.36
C LEU A 26 -7.95 -8.19 12.89
N ASP A 27 -7.08 -9.10 12.43
CA ASP A 27 -6.98 -9.47 11.03
C ASP A 27 -8.26 -10.17 10.54
N GLU A 28 -8.83 -11.07 11.35
CA GLU A 28 -10.10 -11.74 11.04
C GLU A 28 -11.26 -10.75 11.00
N LYS A 29 -11.35 -9.85 11.99
CA LYS A 29 -12.39 -8.82 12.05
C LYS A 29 -12.32 -7.86 10.86
N ALA A 30 -11.11 -7.57 10.39
CA ALA A 30 -10.91 -6.77 9.20
C ALA A 30 -11.41 -7.48 7.94
N VAL A 31 -11.08 -8.76 7.78
CA VAL A 31 -11.54 -9.56 6.64
C VAL A 31 -13.07 -9.69 6.66
N GLU A 32 -13.68 -9.93 7.82
CA GLU A 32 -15.14 -9.93 7.98
C GLU A 32 -15.77 -8.60 7.58
N ALA A 33 -15.20 -7.47 7.99
CA ALA A 33 -15.71 -6.15 7.64
C ALA A 33 -15.64 -5.90 6.12
N VAL A 34 -14.53 -6.23 5.47
CA VAL A 34 -14.37 -6.05 4.02
C VAL A 34 -15.26 -7.01 3.23
N ARG A 35 -15.54 -8.22 3.74
CA ARG A 35 -16.48 -9.17 3.11
C ARG A 35 -17.89 -8.61 2.92
N GLN A 36 -18.31 -7.69 3.79
CA GLN A 36 -19.64 -7.08 3.69
C GLN A 36 -19.69 -5.91 2.68
N TRP A 37 -18.54 -5.50 2.14
CA TRP A 37 -18.48 -4.36 1.22
C TRP A 37 -18.78 -4.79 -0.20
N ARG A 38 -19.50 -3.94 -0.92
CA ARG A 38 -19.71 -4.07 -2.36
C ARG A 38 -18.96 -2.96 -3.08
N PHE A 39 -17.91 -3.31 -3.79
CA PHE A 39 -17.10 -2.35 -4.53
C PHE A 39 -17.67 -2.13 -5.93
N GLN A 40 -17.40 -0.96 -6.51
CA GLN A 40 -17.80 -0.67 -7.87
C GLN A 40 -16.85 -1.40 -8.81
N PRO A 41 -17.31 -2.41 -9.57
CA PRO A 41 -16.40 -3.25 -10.33
C PRO A 41 -15.85 -2.49 -11.54
N GLU A 42 -14.58 -2.75 -11.86
CA GLU A 42 -13.91 -2.05 -12.96
C GLU A 42 -14.59 -2.43 -14.28
N THR A 43 -14.94 -1.42 -15.08
CA THR A 43 -15.62 -1.62 -16.37
C THR A 43 -14.58 -1.42 -17.48
N ARG A 44 -14.19 -2.50 -18.16
CA ARG A 44 -13.25 -2.43 -19.28
C ARG A 44 -14.02 -2.68 -20.58
N TYR A 45 -14.06 -1.70 -21.48
CA TYR A 45 -14.80 -1.77 -22.75
C TYR A 45 -16.28 -2.18 -22.59
N GLY A 46 -16.96 -1.66 -21.56
CA GLY A 46 -18.38 -1.95 -21.29
C GLY A 46 -18.66 -3.35 -20.72
N LYS A 47 -17.63 -4.16 -20.42
CA LYS A 47 -17.76 -5.43 -19.71
C LYS A 47 -17.17 -5.29 -18.31
N THR A 48 -17.89 -5.82 -17.32
CA THR A 48 -17.40 -5.87 -15.96
C THR A 48 -16.29 -6.90 -15.86
N VAL A 49 -15.11 -6.48 -15.43
CA VAL A 49 -13.95 -7.35 -15.27
C VAL A 49 -13.75 -7.70 -13.80
N ARG A 50 -13.30 -8.94 -13.54
CA ARG A 50 -12.75 -9.30 -12.24
C ARG A 50 -11.49 -8.47 -12.00
N GLY A 51 -11.30 -8.02 -10.77
CA GLY A 51 -10.17 -7.18 -10.40
C GLY A 51 -9.60 -7.58 -9.04
N THR A 52 -8.31 -7.41 -8.87
CA THR A 52 -7.61 -7.56 -7.60
C THR A 52 -7.19 -6.16 -7.16
N THR A 53 -7.50 -5.76 -5.92
CA THR A 53 -7.04 -4.46 -5.41
C THR A 53 -6.55 -4.53 -3.96
N LEU A 54 -5.77 -3.52 -3.58
CA LEU A 54 -5.27 -3.32 -2.23
C LEU A 54 -6.33 -2.57 -1.42
N VAL A 55 -6.82 -3.20 -0.35
CA VAL A 55 -7.79 -2.61 0.57
C VAL A 55 -7.08 -2.17 1.85
N PRO A 56 -6.83 -0.86 2.04
CA PRO A 56 -6.34 -0.36 3.31
C PRO A 56 -7.47 -0.38 4.34
N VAL A 57 -7.37 -1.24 5.35
CA VAL A 57 -8.35 -1.29 6.45
C VAL A 57 -7.84 -0.47 7.63
N SER A 58 -8.68 0.47 8.06
CA SER A 58 -8.45 1.34 9.22
C SER A 58 -9.42 0.99 10.35
N PHE A 59 -8.87 0.83 11.55
CA PHE A 59 -9.64 0.67 12.77
C PHE A 59 -9.48 1.93 13.60
N CYS A 60 -10.59 2.49 14.08
CA CYS A 60 -10.60 3.51 15.12
C CYS A 60 -10.89 2.80 16.45
N LEU A 61 -9.91 2.78 17.35
CA LEU A 61 -10.14 2.29 18.70
C LEU A 61 -10.78 3.41 19.52
N PRO A 62 -11.84 3.14 20.29
CA PRO A 62 -12.37 4.12 21.22
C PRO A 62 -11.30 4.47 22.26
N ALA A 63 -11.26 5.73 22.71
CA ALA A 63 -10.21 6.24 23.59
C ALA A 63 -10.04 5.42 24.89
N ASP A 64 -11.11 4.75 25.34
CA ASP A 64 -11.12 3.87 26.51
C ASP A 64 -10.66 2.43 26.25
N ALA A 65 -10.35 2.06 25.00
CA ALA A 65 -9.76 0.76 24.67
C ALA A 65 -8.29 0.72 25.09
N ARG A 66 -8.04 0.52 26.39
CA ARG A 66 -6.72 0.24 26.94
C ARG A 66 -6.27 -1.13 26.46
N LEU A 67 -5.58 -1.17 25.33
CA LEU A 67 -4.88 -2.38 24.89
C LEU A 67 -3.73 -2.65 25.85
N GLU A 68 -3.78 -3.76 26.59
CA GLU A 68 -2.60 -4.36 27.21
C GLU A 68 -1.71 -4.95 26.11
N THR A 69 -1.07 -4.08 25.33
CA THR A 69 -0.04 -4.48 24.37
C THR A 69 1.29 -4.59 25.12
N THR A 70 1.63 -5.82 25.51
CA THR A 70 3.03 -6.18 25.79
C THR A 70 3.76 -6.29 24.47
N SER A 71 4.22 -5.16 23.93
CA SER A 71 5.28 -5.12 22.93
C SER A 71 5.82 -3.71 22.85
N ARG A 72 6.91 -3.46 23.58
CA ARG A 72 7.74 -2.27 23.42
C ARG A 72 8.38 -2.31 22.04
N VAL A 73 7.70 -1.77 21.03
CA VAL A 73 8.37 -1.32 19.82
C VAL A 73 8.93 0.06 20.15
N ASN A 74 10.24 0.11 20.37
CA ASN A 74 10.96 1.34 20.68
C ASN A 74 10.97 2.25 19.44
N ALA A 75 9.89 3.02 19.26
CA ALA A 75 9.81 4.07 18.26
C ALA A 75 10.52 5.32 18.80
N LYS A 76 11.84 5.41 18.60
CA LYS A 76 12.53 6.69 18.67
C LYS A 76 12.23 7.50 17.41
N GLY A 77 11.28 8.43 17.52
CA GLY A 77 10.93 9.40 16.47
C GLY A 77 9.45 9.78 16.52
N GLY A 78 9.06 10.58 17.52
CA GLY A 78 7.66 10.93 17.79
C GLY A 78 7.08 11.92 16.79
N GLY A 79 6.38 11.42 15.79
CA GLY A 79 5.41 12.17 14.98
C GLY A 79 4.20 11.27 14.70
N GLU A 80 2.99 11.79 14.86
CA GLU A 80 1.76 11.05 14.51
C GLU A 80 1.79 10.71 13.01
N ILE A 81 1.78 9.41 12.68
CA ILE A 81 1.66 8.95 11.30
C ILE A 81 0.18 8.87 10.97
N PHE A 82 -0.27 9.74 10.07
CA PHE A 82 -1.65 9.79 9.63
C PHE A 82 -1.91 8.73 8.54
N ARG A 83 -3.15 8.21 8.52
CA ARG A 83 -3.61 7.35 7.44
C ARG A 83 -4.47 8.15 6.49
N VAL A 84 -4.20 8.01 5.20
CA VAL A 84 -5.08 8.55 4.17
C VAL A 84 -6.34 7.69 4.14
N SER A 85 -7.48 8.26 4.57
CA SER A 85 -8.79 7.63 4.52
C SER A 85 -9.82 8.64 4.01
N PRO A 86 -10.77 8.23 3.15
CA PRO A 86 -11.89 9.10 2.77
C PRO A 86 -12.65 9.54 4.02
N GLY A 87 -12.75 10.86 4.25
CA GLY A 87 -13.52 11.44 5.37
C GLY A 87 -12.71 11.96 6.56
N ASN A 88 -11.40 11.73 6.65
CA ASN A 88 -10.57 12.16 7.79
C ASN A 88 -9.93 13.56 7.63
N GLY A 89 -10.30 14.31 6.59
CA GLY A 89 -9.72 15.63 6.29
C GLY A 89 -8.25 15.61 5.83
N VAL A 90 -7.71 14.42 5.55
CA VAL A 90 -6.35 14.24 5.05
C VAL A 90 -6.36 14.24 3.52
N ILE A 91 -5.72 15.22 2.92
CA ILE A 91 -5.44 15.29 1.48
C ILE A 91 -4.20 14.41 1.21
N PRO A 92 -4.29 13.45 0.27
CA PRO A 92 -3.20 12.51 0.00
C PRO A 92 -1.95 13.21 -0.56
N PRO A 93 -0.76 12.61 -0.40
CA PRO A 93 0.45 13.13 -0.99
C PRO A 93 0.39 12.95 -2.51
N ARG A 94 1.00 13.89 -3.25
CA ARG A 94 1.05 13.85 -4.72
C ARG A 94 2.48 13.63 -5.19
N VAL A 95 2.70 12.67 -6.09
CA VAL A 95 4.03 12.46 -6.69
C VAL A 95 4.44 13.71 -7.47
N VAL A 96 5.61 14.26 -7.13
CA VAL A 96 6.24 15.40 -7.82
C VAL A 96 7.29 14.90 -8.80
N SER A 97 8.12 13.95 -8.36
CA SER A 97 9.12 13.31 -9.20
C SER A 97 9.21 11.83 -8.88
N ARG A 98 9.35 11.01 -9.91
CA ARG A 98 9.53 9.56 -9.81
C ARG A 98 10.72 9.12 -10.64
N VAL A 99 11.52 8.25 -10.05
CA VAL A 99 12.58 7.51 -10.74
C VAL A 99 12.05 6.11 -10.98
N GLY A 100 12.11 5.60 -12.22
CA GLY A 100 11.66 4.24 -12.50
C GLY A 100 12.59 3.19 -11.87
N PRO A 101 12.10 1.98 -11.54
CA PRO A 101 12.95 0.91 -11.08
C PRO A 101 13.84 0.38 -12.21
N THR A 102 15.00 -0.14 -11.84
CA THR A 102 15.95 -0.73 -12.77
C THR A 102 15.73 -2.24 -12.86
N TYR A 103 15.52 -2.75 -14.06
CA TYR A 103 15.45 -4.19 -14.28
C TYR A 103 16.83 -4.82 -14.18
N THR A 104 17.02 -5.77 -13.25
CA THR A 104 18.27 -6.51 -13.07
C THR A 104 18.52 -7.42 -14.29
N GLN A 105 19.79 -7.68 -14.62
CA GLN A 105 20.14 -8.56 -15.75
C GLN A 105 19.52 -9.96 -15.58
N GLN A 106 19.68 -10.54 -14.37
CA GLN A 106 19.09 -11.83 -14.03
C GLN A 106 17.58 -11.87 -14.29
N ALA A 107 16.83 -10.84 -13.91
CA ALA A 107 15.40 -10.79 -14.15
C ALA A 107 15.07 -10.62 -15.65
N ARG A 108 15.88 -9.88 -16.41
CA ARG A 108 15.70 -9.75 -17.87
C ARG A 108 15.92 -11.10 -18.56
N ASP A 109 16.99 -11.79 -18.22
CA ASP A 109 17.33 -13.10 -18.80
C ASP A 109 16.24 -14.14 -18.48
N ALA A 110 15.72 -14.10 -17.25
CA ALA A 110 14.62 -14.94 -16.81
C ALA A 110 13.22 -14.45 -17.26
N HIS A 111 13.14 -13.36 -18.02
CA HIS A 111 11.90 -12.73 -18.47
C HIS A 111 10.89 -12.47 -17.33
N ARG A 112 11.41 -12.11 -16.15
CA ARG A 112 10.67 -12.11 -14.88
C ARG A 112 9.81 -10.86 -14.70
N GLN A 113 8.55 -10.94 -15.07
CA GLN A 113 7.58 -9.84 -14.88
C GLN A 113 6.81 -9.96 -13.56
N GLY A 114 6.26 -8.83 -13.09
CA GLY A 114 5.39 -8.80 -11.92
C GLY A 114 5.31 -7.43 -11.24
N THR A 115 4.50 -7.35 -10.18
CA THR A 115 4.31 -6.13 -9.38
C THR A 115 4.91 -6.32 -7.99
N VAL A 116 5.86 -5.45 -7.63
CA VAL A 116 6.35 -5.32 -6.25
C VAL A 116 5.44 -4.34 -5.51
N VAL A 117 4.93 -4.75 -4.35
CA VAL A 117 4.09 -3.89 -3.51
C VAL A 117 4.89 -3.41 -2.31
N LEU A 118 4.94 -2.10 -2.11
CA LEU A 118 5.75 -1.46 -1.08
C LEU A 118 4.87 -0.67 -0.13
N TYR A 119 5.12 -0.82 1.17
CA TYR A 119 4.70 0.13 2.18
C TYR A 119 5.71 1.28 2.23
N VAL A 120 5.21 2.52 2.28
CA VAL A 120 6.03 3.73 2.29
C VAL A 120 5.44 4.75 3.24
N GLU A 121 6.28 5.43 4.02
CA GLU A 121 5.90 6.62 4.75
C GLU A 121 6.37 7.86 3.99
N VAL A 122 5.46 8.77 3.69
CA VAL A 122 5.76 10.08 3.11
C VAL A 122 5.78 11.11 4.22
N THR A 123 6.92 11.76 4.45
CA THR A 123 7.10 12.74 5.52
C THR A 123 6.43 14.08 5.21
N GLN A 124 6.41 14.98 6.19
CA GLN A 124 5.92 16.36 6.04
C GLN A 124 6.72 17.17 5.01
N GLU A 125 7.95 16.77 4.71
CA GLU A 125 8.83 17.34 3.68
C GLU A 125 8.67 16.64 2.32
N GLY A 126 7.74 15.70 2.21
CA GLY A 126 7.49 14.96 0.98
C GLY A 126 8.58 13.95 0.62
N GLN A 127 9.37 13.52 1.62
CA GLN A 127 10.39 12.47 1.45
C GLN A 127 9.80 11.11 1.79
N THR A 128 10.31 10.05 1.15
CA THR A 128 9.95 8.68 1.52
C THR A 128 10.88 8.16 2.60
N GLN A 129 10.31 7.53 3.63
CA GLN A 129 11.02 6.80 4.67
C GLN A 129 10.32 5.48 4.98
N ASN A 130 10.95 4.67 5.84
CA ASN A 130 10.41 3.40 6.33
C ASN A 130 9.81 2.50 5.23
N VAL A 131 10.54 2.35 4.13
CA VAL A 131 10.10 1.55 2.97
C VAL A 131 10.19 0.06 3.30
N GLN A 132 9.09 -0.68 3.17
CA GLN A 132 9.01 -2.11 3.44
C GLN A 132 8.37 -2.86 2.26
N VAL A 133 8.94 -4.00 1.87
CA VAL A 133 8.35 -4.86 0.83
C VAL A 133 7.18 -5.64 1.43
N LEU A 134 5.98 -5.44 0.88
CA LEU A 134 4.77 -6.17 1.24
C LEU A 134 4.53 -7.37 0.32
N GLN A 135 4.89 -7.24 -0.96
CA GLN A 135 4.86 -8.32 -1.93
C GLN A 135 6.13 -8.28 -2.78
N SER A 136 6.85 -9.40 -2.78
CA SER A 136 8.07 -9.61 -3.54
C SER A 136 7.79 -10.31 -4.87
N VAL A 137 8.57 -9.97 -5.89
CA VAL A 137 8.63 -10.65 -7.20
C VAL A 137 9.93 -11.44 -7.34
N GLY A 138 10.99 -11.05 -6.61
CA GLY A 138 12.30 -11.70 -6.54
C GLY A 138 13.29 -11.24 -7.61
N MET A 139 14.42 -11.96 -7.72
CA MET A 139 15.49 -11.74 -8.72
C MET A 139 16.11 -10.32 -8.69
N GLY A 140 16.16 -9.69 -7.52
CA GLY A 140 16.72 -8.35 -7.36
C GLY A 140 15.78 -7.20 -7.75
N LEU A 141 14.55 -7.51 -8.20
CA LEU A 141 13.56 -6.48 -8.55
C LEU A 141 12.99 -5.79 -7.30
N ASP A 142 12.96 -6.49 -6.17
CA ASP A 142 12.44 -5.96 -4.91
C ASP A 142 13.32 -4.82 -4.40
N GLU A 143 14.64 -5.05 -4.38
CA GLU A 143 15.66 -4.06 -3.99
C GLU A 143 15.63 -2.86 -4.94
N SER A 144 15.54 -3.12 -6.25
CA SER A 144 15.46 -2.03 -7.22
C SER A 144 14.19 -1.19 -7.08
N ALA A 145 13.05 -1.81 -6.74
CA ALA A 145 11.83 -1.09 -6.42
C ALA A 145 12.01 -0.21 -5.16
N VAL A 146 12.64 -0.73 -4.11
CA VAL A 146 12.94 0.03 -2.89
C VAL A 146 13.86 1.22 -3.19
N GLU A 147 14.92 1.04 -3.97
CA GLU A 147 15.86 2.10 -4.36
C GLU A 147 15.20 3.18 -5.21
N SER A 148 14.31 2.78 -6.13
CA SER A 148 13.51 3.68 -6.95
C SER A 148 12.61 4.56 -6.07
N ILE A 149 11.82 3.96 -5.16
CA ILE A 149 10.92 4.70 -4.27
C ILE A 149 11.67 5.67 -3.38
N ARG A 150 12.85 5.29 -2.85
CA ARG A 150 13.67 6.18 -2.01
C ARG A 150 14.08 7.49 -2.70
N GLN A 151 14.08 7.50 -4.03
CA GLN A 151 14.42 8.69 -4.84
C GLN A 151 13.18 9.50 -5.25
N TRP A 152 11.98 9.01 -4.96
CA TRP A 152 10.76 9.75 -5.28
C TRP A 152 10.62 10.97 -4.38
N LYS A 153 10.03 12.01 -4.96
CA LYS A 153 9.67 13.23 -4.25
C LYS A 153 8.18 13.40 -4.32
N PHE A 154 7.58 13.71 -3.18
CA PHE A 154 6.16 13.95 -3.06
C PHE A 154 5.91 15.39 -2.64
N HIS A 155 4.75 15.91 -3.01
CA HIS A 155 4.10 16.97 -2.28
C HIS A 155 3.49 16.30 -1.03
N PRO A 156 3.79 16.78 0.18
CA PRO A 156 3.35 16.11 1.41
C PRO A 156 1.83 16.04 1.47
N ALA A 157 1.34 15.04 2.19
CA ALA A 157 -0.06 15.01 2.56
C ALA A 157 -0.36 16.18 3.50
N THR A 158 -1.57 16.71 3.44
CA THR A 158 -1.98 17.77 4.37
C THR A 158 -3.23 17.36 5.12
N LYS A 159 -3.30 17.71 6.40
CA LYS A 159 -4.49 17.60 7.23
C LYS A 159 -4.82 18.99 7.75
N ASP A 160 -6.04 19.46 7.49
CA ASP A 160 -6.47 20.81 7.89
C ASP A 160 -5.49 21.91 7.44
N GLY A 161 -4.90 21.74 6.24
CA GLY A 161 -3.90 22.65 5.65
C GLY A 161 -2.47 22.51 6.18
N LYS A 162 -2.22 21.62 7.14
CA LYS A 162 -0.87 21.38 7.72
C LYS A 162 -0.24 20.13 7.12
N PRO A 163 1.05 20.15 6.72
CA PRO A 163 1.73 18.96 6.22
C PRO A 163 1.83 17.90 7.33
N VAL A 164 1.52 16.66 6.97
CA VAL A 164 1.51 15.52 7.90
C VAL A 164 2.24 14.34 7.28
N THR A 165 2.93 13.56 8.14
CA THR A 165 3.50 12.28 7.71
C THR A 165 2.37 11.30 7.51
N VAL A 166 2.34 10.64 6.35
CA VAL A 166 1.34 9.61 6.05
C VAL A 166 1.98 8.33 5.62
N MET A 167 1.29 7.24 5.90
CA MET A 167 1.63 5.94 5.33
C MET A 167 0.77 5.62 4.11
N MET A 168 1.39 5.05 3.08
CA MET A 168 0.72 4.61 1.84
C MET A 168 1.29 3.29 1.31
N VAL A 169 0.58 2.71 0.35
CA VAL A 169 1.03 1.53 -0.40
C VAL A 169 1.30 1.95 -1.83
N VAL A 170 2.45 1.55 -2.37
CA VAL A 170 2.89 1.87 -3.73
C VAL A 170 3.13 0.57 -4.50
N GLU A 171 2.58 0.49 -5.71
CA GLU A 171 2.78 -0.63 -6.62
C GLU A 171 3.82 -0.25 -7.68
N VAL A 172 4.84 -1.10 -7.82
CA VAL A 172 5.92 -0.94 -8.80
C VAL A 172 5.83 -2.08 -9.79
N ASN A 173 5.36 -1.77 -11.01
CA ASN A 173 5.16 -2.76 -12.07
C ASN A 173 6.45 -2.96 -12.91
N PHE A 174 6.86 -4.21 -13.07
CA PHE A 174 7.96 -4.64 -13.93
C PHE A 174 7.41 -5.40 -15.14
N SER A 175 7.43 -4.75 -16.30
CA SER A 175 7.05 -5.34 -17.58
C SER A 175 8.19 -5.18 -18.59
N LEU A 176 8.48 -6.24 -19.36
CA LEU A 176 9.40 -6.16 -20.50
C LEU A 176 8.58 -5.83 -21.76
N PRO A 177 9.04 -4.91 -22.62
CA PRO A 177 8.42 -4.72 -23.92
C PRO A 177 8.49 -6.03 -24.73
N PRO A 178 7.46 -6.36 -25.53
CA PRO A 178 7.51 -7.52 -26.39
C PRO A 178 8.71 -7.39 -27.36
N HIS A 179 9.50 -8.46 -27.47
CA HIS A 179 10.47 -8.55 -28.56
C HIS A 179 9.68 -8.78 -29.86
N ASN A 180 10.01 -8.02 -30.91
CA ASN A 180 9.45 -8.15 -32.25
C ASN A 180 10.55 -8.61 -33.21
#